data_AF-A0A172PD47-F1
#
_entry.id   AF-A0A172PD47-F1
#
_cell.length_a   1.000
_cell.length_b   1.000
_cell.length_c   1.000
_cell.angle_alpha   90.00
_cell.angle_beta   90.00
_cell.angle_gamma   90.00
#
_symmetry.space_group_name_H-M   'P 1'
#
loop_
_entity.id
_entity.type
_entity.pdbx_description
1 polymer ?
#
loop_
_entity_poly.entity_id
_entity_poly.type
_entity_poly.pdbx_seq_one_letter_code
_entity_poly.pdbx_strand_id
1 'polypeptide(L)'
;MAFVAAMMILVRPVMNRVARKCSHEQDVLPEIYICLTLAGVMLSGLVTDMIGLHSIFGGFVFGLTIPKGGEFANRMTRRIEDFVSTLFLPLYFAASGLKTDVTKLRSVVDWGLLLLVTSTASVGKILGTFAVAMMCM
;
A
#
# COMPACT_ATOMS: atom_id res chain seq x y z
N MET A 1 13.02 9.18 -12.92
CA MET A 1 13.89 9.86 -11.93
C MET A 1 13.49 11.33 -11.69
N ALA A 2 13.35 12.16 -12.73
CA ALA A 2 12.94 13.57 -12.57
C ALA A 2 11.60 13.73 -11.81
N PHE A 3 10.60 12.90 -12.11
CA PHE A 3 9.31 12.88 -11.40
C PHE A 3 9.43 12.58 -9.90
N VAL A 4 10.26 11.58 -9.54
CA VAL A 4 10.50 11.19 -8.14
C VAL A 4 11.24 12.29 -7.38
N ALA A 5 12.26 12.90 -8.00
CA ALA A 5 12.99 14.02 -7.42
C ALA A 5 12.08 15.23 -7.22
N ALA A 6 11.24 15.57 -8.22
CA ALA A 6 10.26 16.65 -8.12
C ALA A 6 9.25 16.39 -7.00
N MET A 7 8.66 15.18 -6.89
CA MET A 7 7.78 14.85 -5.76
C MET A 7 8.50 14.96 -4.42
N MET A 8 9.72 14.43 -4.30
CA MET A 8 10.47 14.48 -3.05
C MET A 8 10.91 15.90 -2.65
N ILE A 9 11.04 16.83 -3.60
CA ILE A 9 11.42 18.22 -3.33
C ILE A 9 10.18 19.09 -3.11
N LEU A 10 9.09 18.87 -3.85
CA LEU A 10 7.88 19.70 -3.80
C LEU A 10 6.92 19.25 -2.68
N VAL A 11 6.67 17.95 -2.55
CA VAL A 11 5.62 17.39 -1.67
C VAL A 11 6.11 17.24 -0.23
N ARG A 12 7.38 16.84 -0.05
CA ARG A 12 8.00 16.61 1.26
C ARG A 12 7.99 17.84 2.19
N PRO A 13 8.32 19.07 1.75
CA PRO A 13 8.21 20.25 2.63
C PRO A 13 6.76 20.64 2.92
N VAL A 14 5.83 20.44 1.97
CA VAL A 14 4.39 20.68 2.16
C VAL A 14 3.84 19.73 3.22
N MET A 15 4.17 18.44 3.14
CA MET A 15 3.77 17.43 4.12
C MET A 15 4.37 17.71 5.50
N ASN A 16 5.63 18.13 5.58
CA ASN A 16 6.26 18.53 6.84
C ASN A 16 5.67 19.83 7.44
N ARG A 17 5.11 20.72 6.61
CA ARG A 17 4.37 21.90 7.07
C ARG A 17 3.00 21.51 7.61
N VAL A 18 2.30 20.62 6.91
CA VAL A 18 1.01 20.06 7.32
C VAL A 18 1.15 19.30 8.65
N ALA A 19 2.15 18.44 8.77
CA ALA A 19 2.42 17.69 10.00
C ALA A 19 2.75 18.59 11.19
N ARG A 20 3.54 19.67 10.99
CA ARG A 20 3.82 20.64 12.05
C ARG A 20 2.61 21.46 12.46
N LYS A 21 1.75 21.85 11.52
CA LYS A 21 0.49 22.54 11.84
C LYS A 21 -0.46 21.65 12.63
N CYS A 22 -0.56 20.36 12.28
CA CYS A 22 -1.34 19.39 13.07
C CYS A 22 -0.81 19.17 14.49
N SER A 23 0.49 19.39 14.77
CA SER A 23 1.04 19.26 16.13
C SER A 23 0.82 20.49 17.01
N HIS A 24 0.51 21.67 16.45
CA HIS A 24 0.39 22.91 17.22
C HIS A 24 -1.07 23.29 17.54
N GLU A 25 -2.04 22.79 16.76
CA GLU A 25 -3.47 22.92 17.03
C GLU A 25 -4.01 21.56 17.50
N GLN A 26 -3.92 21.34 18.80
CA GLN A 26 -4.68 20.32 19.50
C GLN A 26 -6.14 20.77 19.55
N ASP A 27 -6.87 20.68 18.43
CA ASP A 27 -8.30 20.33 18.36
C ASP A 27 -8.93 20.52 16.97
N VAL A 28 -9.94 19.68 16.70
CA VAL A 28 -11.04 19.73 15.70
C VAL A 28 -10.90 19.40 14.19
N LEU A 29 -9.75 19.34 13.50
CA LEU A 29 -9.75 18.97 12.05
C LEU A 29 -8.82 17.83 11.56
N PRO A 30 -8.58 16.74 12.31
CA PRO A 30 -7.75 15.62 11.82
C PRO A 30 -8.32 14.90 10.58
N GLU A 31 -9.64 14.91 10.38
CA GLU A 31 -10.30 14.17 9.30
C GLU A 31 -10.14 14.83 7.92
N ILE A 32 -10.18 16.16 7.86
CA ILE A 32 -9.93 16.93 6.63
C ILE A 32 -8.50 16.71 6.13
N TYR A 33 -7.52 16.68 7.03
CA TYR A 33 -6.13 16.42 6.64
C TYR A 33 -5.92 15.00 6.11
N ILE A 34 -6.60 13.99 6.67
CA ILE A 34 -6.56 12.62 6.15
C ILE A 34 -7.22 12.56 4.76
N CYS A 35 -8.36 13.22 4.58
CA CYS A 35 -9.03 13.30 3.28
C CYS A 35 -8.15 13.99 2.24
N LEU A 36 -7.50 15.09 2.62
CA LEU A 36 -6.59 15.85 1.76
C LEU A 36 -5.35 15.04 1.37
N THR A 37 -4.77 14.27 2.29
CA THR A 37 -3.64 13.39 1.94
C THR A 37 -4.07 12.22 1.06
N LEU A 38 -5.24 11.64 1.29
CA LEU A 38 -5.80 10.60 0.40
C LEU A 38 -6.08 11.14 -1.00
N ALA A 39 -6.63 12.35 -1.11
CA ALA A 39 -6.82 13.05 -2.37
C ALA A 39 -5.46 13.34 -3.05
N GLY A 40 -4.45 13.75 -2.27
CA GLY A 40 -3.07 13.92 -2.75
C GLY A 40 -2.45 12.63 -3.29
N VAL A 41 -2.69 11.49 -2.63
CA VAL A 41 -2.29 10.17 -3.14
C VAL A 41 -2.96 9.87 -4.47
N MET A 42 -4.28 10.08 -4.60
CA MET A 42 -4.98 9.87 -5.87
C MET A 42 -4.47 10.80 -6.97
N LEU A 43 -4.25 12.08 -6.66
CA LEU A 43 -3.69 13.04 -7.63
C LEU A 43 -2.30 12.62 -8.09
N SER A 44 -1.44 12.15 -7.17
CA SER A 44 -0.10 11.69 -7.51
C SER A 44 -0.12 10.46 -8.42
N GLY A 45 -1.06 9.54 -8.18
CA GLY A 45 -1.29 8.39 -9.04
C GLY A 45 -1.76 8.80 -10.43
N LEU A 46 -2.67 9.78 -10.51
CA LEU A 46 -3.19 10.30 -11.79
C LEU A 46 -2.10 10.99 -12.61
N VAL A 47 -1.30 11.86 -11.98
CA VAL A 47 -0.18 12.53 -12.66
C VAL A 47 0.86 11.51 -13.13
N THR A 48 1.13 10.48 -12.33
CA THR A 48 2.07 9.40 -12.71
C THR A 48 1.54 8.61 -13.91
N ASP A 49 0.23 8.34 -13.93
CA ASP A 49 -0.45 7.65 -15.03
C ASP A 49 -0.40 8.47 -16.33
N MET A 50 -0.62 9.79 -16.24
CA MET A 50 -0.50 10.71 -17.39
C MET A 50 0.92 10.77 -17.98
N ILE A 51 1.95 10.53 -17.17
CA ILE A 51 3.35 10.48 -17.63
C ILE A 51 3.68 9.13 -18.31
N GLY A 52 2.75 8.17 -18.31
CA GLY A 52 2.93 6.84 -18.88
C GLY A 52 3.64 5.87 -17.93
N LEU A 53 3.70 6.18 -16.63
CA LEU A 53 4.19 5.29 -15.59
C LEU A 53 3.03 4.60 -14.87
N HIS A 54 3.32 3.50 -14.19
CA HIS A 54 2.30 2.77 -13.44
C HIS A 54 1.80 3.58 -12.23
N SER A 55 0.49 3.85 -12.16
CA SER A 55 -0.13 4.71 -11.13
C SER A 55 0.22 4.31 -9.67
N ILE A 56 0.40 3.01 -9.42
CA ILE A 56 0.80 2.46 -8.09
C ILE A 56 2.12 3.10 -7.62
N PHE A 57 3.06 3.34 -8.54
CA PHE A 57 4.36 3.92 -8.21
C PHE A 57 4.22 5.36 -7.70
N GLY A 58 3.27 6.14 -8.23
CA GLY A 58 3.00 7.50 -7.78
C GLY A 58 2.53 7.57 -6.34
N GLY A 59 1.54 6.73 -5.99
CA GLY A 59 1.04 6.62 -4.62
C GLY A 59 2.11 6.13 -3.63
N PHE A 60 2.96 5.19 -4.06
CA PHE A 60 4.08 4.72 -3.25
C PHE A 60 5.10 5.84 -2.95
N VAL A 61 5.51 6.60 -3.96
CA VAL A 61 6.44 7.73 -3.79
C VAL A 61 5.83 8.82 -2.91
N PHE A 62 4.53 9.11 -3.04
CA PHE A 62 3.83 10.02 -2.14
C PHE A 62 3.88 9.53 -0.68
N GLY A 63 3.58 8.24 -0.45
CA GLY A 63 3.66 7.62 0.87
C GLY A 63 5.03 7.74 1.53
N LEU A 64 6.12 7.63 0.75
CA LEU A 64 7.50 7.82 1.25
C LEU A 64 7.80 9.24 1.71
N THR A 65 7.06 10.24 1.24
CA THR A 65 7.20 11.63 1.67
C THR A 65 6.45 11.96 2.97
N ILE A 66 5.60 11.05 3.47
CA ILE A 66 4.89 11.23 4.75
C ILE A 66 5.89 11.04 5.91
N PRO A 67 6.01 12.00 6.86
CA PRO A 67 6.93 11.91 7.97
C PRO A 67 6.56 10.75 8.90
N LYS A 68 7.51 9.83 9.09
CA LYS A 68 7.38 8.67 9.98
C LYS A 68 7.69 9.12 11.42
N GLY A 69 6.68 9.14 12.29
CA GLY A 69 6.89 9.42 13.72
C GLY A 69 5.85 10.31 14.43
N GLY A 70 4.80 10.78 13.75
CA GLY A 70 3.73 11.56 14.37
C GLY A 70 2.39 10.81 14.49
N GLU A 71 1.50 11.27 15.38
CA GLU A 71 0.11 10.77 15.50
C GLU A 71 -0.61 10.75 14.14
N PHE A 72 -0.33 11.72 13.28
CA PHE A 72 -0.91 11.84 11.95
C PHE A 72 -0.67 10.60 11.07
N ALA A 73 0.58 10.15 10.98
CA ALA A 73 0.94 8.99 10.15
C ALA A 73 0.28 7.71 10.68
N ASN A 74 0.20 7.56 12.01
CA ASN A 74 -0.44 6.41 12.64
C ASN A 74 -1.95 6.38 12.38
N ARG A 75 -2.64 7.53 12.57
CA ARG A 75 -4.08 7.65 12.28
C ARG A 75 -4.40 7.41 10.80
N MET A 76 -3.59 7.95 9.89
CA MET A 76 -3.75 7.73 8.45
C MET A 76 -3.57 6.25 8.09
N THR A 77 -2.54 5.60 8.62
CA THR A 77 -2.28 4.17 8.39
C THR A 77 -3.45 3.33 8.88
N ARG A 78 -3.93 3.57 10.10
CA ARG A 78 -5.05 2.82 10.68
C ARG A 78 -6.34 2.98 9.88
N ARG A 79 -6.65 4.18 9.39
CA ARG A 79 -7.81 4.41 8.50
C ARG A 79 -7.69 3.65 7.18
N ILE A 80 -6.51 3.65 6.57
CA ILE A 80 -6.27 2.90 5.33
C ILE A 80 -6.39 1.40 5.60
N GLU A 81 -5.82 0.90 6.69
CA GLU A 81 -5.90 -0.50 7.10
C GLU A 81 -7.34 -0.95 7.37
N ASP A 82 -8.13 -0.14 8.09
CA ASP A 82 -9.55 -0.38 8.33
C ASP A 82 -10.31 -0.47 7.00
N PHE A 83 -10.06 0.46 6.06
CA PHE A 83 -10.72 0.49 4.75
C PHE A 83 -10.33 -0.72 3.88
N VAL A 84 -9.05 -1.08 3.89
CA VAL A 84 -8.54 -2.23 3.15
C VAL A 84 -9.13 -3.51 3.71
N SER A 85 -9.10 -3.69 5.03
CA SER A 85 -9.55 -4.93 5.68
C SER A 85 -11.07 -5.09 5.67
N THR A 86 -11.83 -3.98 5.76
CA THR A 86 -13.30 -4.00 5.81
C THR A 86 -13.93 -4.07 4.42
N LEU A 87 -13.33 -3.41 3.41
CA LEU A 87 -13.93 -3.28 2.09
C LEU A 87 -13.14 -4.02 1.00
N PHE A 88 -11.84 -3.75 0.87
CA PHE A 88 -11.04 -4.27 -0.24
C PHE A 88 -10.74 -5.76 -0.08
N LEU A 89 -10.47 -6.22 1.14
CA LEU A 89 -10.13 -7.61 1.41
C LEU A 89 -11.31 -8.55 1.13
N PRO A 90 -12.54 -8.29 1.62
CA PRO A 90 -13.71 -9.10 1.25
C PRO A 90 -14.04 -9.01 -0.24
N LEU A 91 -13.94 -7.82 -0.84
CA LEU A 91 -14.21 -7.64 -2.27
C LEU A 91 -13.19 -8.40 -3.13
N TYR A 92 -11.92 -8.38 -2.73
CA TYR A 92 -10.86 -9.15 -3.39
C TYR A 92 -11.14 -10.65 -3.32
N PHE A 93 -11.52 -11.16 -2.14
CA PHE A 93 -11.87 -12.57 -2.00
C PHE A 93 -13.14 -12.95 -2.77
N ALA A 94 -14.15 -12.09 -2.80
CA ALA A 94 -15.36 -12.31 -3.59
C ALA A 94 -15.05 -12.33 -5.10
N ALA A 95 -14.29 -11.36 -5.60
CA ALA A 95 -13.93 -11.27 -7.02
C ALA A 95 -12.99 -12.40 -7.45
N SER A 96 -12.02 -12.76 -6.61
CA SER A 96 -11.11 -13.88 -6.86
C SER A 96 -11.85 -15.22 -6.82
N GLY A 97 -12.74 -15.40 -5.83
CA GLY A 97 -13.58 -16.59 -5.70
C GLY A 97 -14.52 -16.77 -6.88
N LEU A 98 -15.18 -15.71 -7.34
CA LEU A 98 -16.07 -15.76 -8.51
C LEU A 98 -15.32 -16.08 -9.82
N LYS A 99 -14.07 -15.62 -9.96
CA LYS A 99 -13.20 -15.99 -11.10
C LYS A 99 -12.62 -17.40 -10.98
N THR A 100 -12.70 -18.03 -9.82
CA THR A 100 -12.15 -19.36 -9.57
C THR A 100 -13.17 -20.43 -9.93
N ASP A 101 -13.09 -20.94 -11.16
CA ASP A 101 -13.85 -22.11 -11.59
C ASP A 101 -13.22 -23.40 -11.04
N VAL A 102 -13.74 -23.91 -9.92
CA VAL A 102 -13.29 -25.19 -9.34
C VAL A 102 -13.55 -26.38 -10.29
N THR A 103 -14.49 -26.23 -11.22
CA THR A 103 -14.83 -27.20 -12.26
C THR A 103 -13.74 -27.38 -13.32
N LYS A 104 -12.83 -26.41 -13.47
CA LYS A 104 -11.66 -26.52 -14.36
C LYS A 104 -10.53 -27.35 -13.75
N LEU A 105 -10.49 -27.54 -12.42
CA LEU A 105 -9.46 -28.33 -11.72
C LEU A 105 -9.73 -29.83 -11.71
N ARG A 106 -10.20 -30.41 -12.82
CA ARG A 106 -10.46 -31.86 -12.92
C ARG A 106 -9.20 -32.67 -13.29
N SER A 107 -8.15 -32.04 -13.81
CA SER A 107 -6.94 -32.74 -14.21
C SER A 107 -5.98 -32.92 -13.03
N VAL A 108 -5.31 -34.07 -12.97
CA VAL A 108 -4.19 -34.33 -12.03
C VAL A 108 -3.07 -33.30 -12.20
N VAL A 109 -2.89 -32.79 -13.41
CA VAL A 109 -1.90 -31.75 -13.73
C VAL A 109 -2.22 -30.44 -13.01
N ASP A 110 -3.50 -30.02 -12.96
CA ASP A 110 -3.91 -28.77 -12.30
C ASP A 110 -3.71 -28.83 -10.79
N TRP A 111 -4.05 -29.98 -10.18
CA TRP A 111 -3.79 -30.25 -8.76
C TRP A 111 -2.30 -30.29 -8.43
N GLY A 112 -1.49 -30.89 -9.31
CA GLY A 112 -0.03 -30.90 -9.18
C GLY A 112 0.56 -29.49 -9.25
N LEU A 113 0.09 -28.65 -10.18
CA LEU A 113 0.53 -27.26 -10.32
C LEU A 113 0.13 -26.42 -9.11
N LEU A 114 -1.07 -26.65 -8.56
CA LEU A 114 -1.57 -25.96 -7.38
C LEU A 114 -0.75 -26.31 -6.14
N LEU A 115 -0.45 -27.60 -5.92
CA LEU A 115 0.42 -28.05 -4.84
C LEU A 115 1.84 -27.51 -5.00
N LEU A 116 2.39 -27.53 -6.22
CA LEU A 116 3.73 -27.00 -6.51
C LEU A 116 3.81 -25.51 -6.18
N VAL A 117 2.91 -24.70 -6.73
CA VAL A 117 2.87 -23.24 -6.49
C VAL A 117 2.66 -22.94 -5.00
N THR A 118 1.75 -23.65 -4.33
CA THR A 118 1.46 -23.44 -2.91
C THR A 118 2.66 -23.81 -2.03
N SER A 119 3.32 -24.94 -2.33
CA SER A 119 4.52 -25.37 -1.63
C SER A 119 5.66 -24.39 -1.84
N THR A 120 5.95 -24.00 -3.08
CA THR A 120 6.99 -23.00 -3.40
C THR A 120 6.72 -21.66 -2.73
N ALA A 121 5.48 -21.18 -2.72
CA ALA A 121 5.11 -19.93 -2.04
C ALA A 121 5.29 -20.01 -0.52
N SER A 122 4.92 -21.15 0.09
CA SER A 122 5.04 -21.36 1.53
C SER A 122 6.50 -21.47 1.95
N VAL A 123 7.29 -22.30 1.26
CA VAL A 123 8.72 -22.46 1.49
C VAL A 123 9.45 -21.14 1.27
N GLY A 124 9.12 -20.38 0.22
CA GLY A 124 9.72 -19.08 -0.04
C GLY A 124 9.48 -18.07 1.08
N LYS A 125 8.26 -18.01 1.65
CA LYS A 125 7.95 -17.16 2.81
C LYS A 125 8.74 -17.58 4.05
N ILE A 126 8.79 -18.89 4.34
CA ILE A 126 9.46 -19.44 5.53
C ILE A 126 10.98 -19.27 5.44
N LEU A 127 11.59 -19.61 4.32
CA LEU A 127 13.04 -19.45 4.12
C LEU A 127 13.43 -17.97 4.11
N GLY A 128 12.61 -17.11 3.51
CA GLY A 128 12.84 -15.67 3.50
C GLY A 128 12.85 -15.06 4.89
N THR A 129 11.88 -15.39 5.75
CA THR A 129 11.85 -14.90 7.14
C THR A 129 12.99 -15.50 7.97
N PHE A 130 13.30 -16.78 7.78
CA PHE A 130 14.38 -17.45 8.50
C PHE A 130 15.76 -16.89 8.15
N ALA A 131 16.04 -16.62 6.87
CA ALA A 131 17.31 -16.05 6.43
C ALA A 131 17.54 -14.64 7.00
N VAL A 132 16.50 -13.79 6.99
CA VAL A 132 16.59 -12.44 7.59
C VAL A 132 16.79 -12.52 9.10
N ALA A 133 16.09 -13.45 9.78
CA ALA A 133 16.27 -13.66 11.22
C ALA A 133 17.70 -14.10 11.55
N MET A 134 18.29 -14.99 10.74
CA MET A 134 19.68 -15.45 10.92
C MET A 134 20.71 -14.36 10.64
N MET A 135 20.46 -13.46 9.67
CA MET A 135 21.35 -12.31 9.41
C MET A 135 21.29 -11.23 10.51
N CYS A 136 20.20 -11.18 11.27
CA CYS A 136 19.99 -10.20 12.33
C CYS A 136 20.48 -10.67 13.71
N MET A 137 20.97 -11.92 13.80
CA MET A 137 21.48 -12.58 15.00
C MET A 137 23.01 -12.67 14.95
#